data_AF-A0A534QSN1-F1
#
_entry.id   AF-A0A534QSN1-F1
#
_cell.length_a   1.000
_cell.length_b   1.000
_cell.length_c   1.000
_cell.angle_alpha   90.00
_cell.angle_beta   90.00
_cell.angle_gamma   90.00
#
_symmetry.space_group_name_H-M   'P 1'
#
loop_
_entity.id
_entity.type
_entity.pdbx_description
1 polymer ?
#
loop_
_entity_poly.entity_id
_entity_poly.type
_entity_poly.pdbx_seq_one_letter_code
_entity_poly.pdbx_strand_id
1 'polypeptide(L)' 'METRFELAAWRMVERWLEAGRVRVSACDVRLAREFLEHTGSRVEDMPGLRVRVVNGEGRAQEMTREAAVLIALRQLASRG' A
#
# COMPACT_ATOMS: atom_id res chain seq x y z
N MET A 1 -13.42 -9.14 9.13
CA MET A 1 -12.59 -8.39 10.10
C MET A 1 -11.97 -7.28 9.29
N GLU A 2 -12.42 -6.04 9.48
CA GLU A 2 -11.83 -4.89 8.77
C GLU A 2 -10.35 -4.78 9.14
N THR A 3 -9.48 -4.66 8.14
CA THR A 3 -8.05 -4.46 8.41
C THR A 3 -7.82 -3.03 8.89
N ARG A 4 -6.80 -2.78 9.73
CA ARG A 4 -6.41 -1.40 10.12
C ARG A 4 -6.14 -0.50 8.91
N PHE A 5 -5.77 -1.11 7.79
CA PHE A 5 -5.57 -0.44 6.52
C PHE A 5 -6.87 0.10 5.92
N GLU A 6 -8.01 -0.60 6.03
CA GLU A 6 -9.32 -0.11 5.57
C GLU A 6 -9.72 1.21 6.23
N LEU A 7 -9.61 1.27 7.56
CA LEU A 7 -9.91 2.48 8.31
C LEU A 7 -8.94 3.63 7.97
N ALA A 8 -7.68 3.30 7.65
CA ALA A 8 -6.68 4.29 7.27
C ALA A 8 -6.82 4.75 5.82
N ALA A 9 -7.29 3.88 4.92
CA ALA A 9 -7.45 4.13 3.49
C ALA A 9 -8.33 5.35 3.23
N TRP A 10 -9.47 5.43 3.93
CA TRP A 10 -10.36 6.59 3.85
C TRP A 10 -9.64 7.90 4.16
N ARG A 11 -8.94 7.95 5.30
CA ARG A 11 -8.18 9.13 5.74
C ARG A 11 -7.00 9.47 4.83
N MET A 12 -6.42 8.49 4.14
CA MET A 12 -5.37 8.73 3.16
C MET A 12 -5.94 9.43 1.94
N VAL A 13 -7.05 8.92 1.40
CA VAL A 13 -7.70 9.47 0.21
C VAL A 13 -8.18 10.90 0.46
N GLU A 14 -8.83 11.18 1.60
CA GLU A 14 -9.23 12.55 1.98
C GLU A 14 -8.02 13.51 1.96
N ARG A 15 -6.93 13.14 2.62
CA ARG A 15 -5.69 13.95 2.65
C ARG A 15 -5.10 14.18 1.25
N TRP A 16 -5.20 13.21 0.35
CA TRP A 16 -4.69 13.36 -1.02
C TRP A 16 -5.57 14.27 -1.87
N LEU A 17 -6.89 14.20 -1.69
CA LEU A 17 -7.85 15.09 -2.35
C LEU A 17 -7.62 16.53 -1.92
N GLU A 18 -7.48 16.79 -0.62
CA GLU A 18 -7.15 18.11 -0.08
C GLU A 18 -5.81 18.64 -0.60
N ALA A 19 -4.80 17.77 -0.68
CA ALA A 19 -3.46 18.16 -1.11
C ALA A 19 -3.29 18.26 -2.64
N GLY A 20 -4.22 17.74 -3.43
CA GLY A 20 -4.11 17.62 -4.90
C GLY A 20 -3.00 16.70 -5.38
N ARG A 21 -2.43 15.87 -4.50
CA ARG A 21 -1.33 14.95 -4.81
C ARG A 21 -1.29 13.77 -3.85
N VAL A 22 -0.85 12.62 -4.35
CA VAL A 22 -0.60 11.43 -3.52
C VAL A 22 0.70 11.64 -2.74
N ARG A 23 0.61 11.58 -1.41
CA ARG A 23 1.77 11.53 -0.51
C ARG A 23 1.49 10.57 0.63
N VAL A 24 2.46 9.71 0.93
CA VAL A 24 2.31 8.70 1.96
C VAL A 24 3.27 8.95 3.11
N SER A 25 2.77 8.87 4.34
CA SER A 25 3.62 8.83 5.53
C SER A 25 4.22 7.44 5.73
N ALA A 26 5.26 7.33 6.55
CA ALA A 26 5.80 6.03 6.94
C ALA A 26 4.74 5.13 7.61
N CYS A 27 3.75 5.71 8.30
CA CYS A 27 2.65 4.96 8.89
C CYS A 27 1.72 4.39 7.81
N ASP A 28 1.37 5.20 6.81
CA ASP A 28 0.51 4.78 5.70
C ASP A 28 1.15 3.59 4.93
N VAL A 29 2.47 3.66 4.69
CA VAL A 29 3.24 2.60 4.03
C VAL A 29 3.26 1.32 4.85
N ARG A 30 3.44 1.41 6.17
CA ARG A 30 3.43 0.25 7.07
C ARG A 30 2.07 -0.45 7.06
N LEU A 31 0.98 0.30 7.12
CA LEU A 31 -0.38 -0.28 7.06
C LEU A 31 -0.66 -0.95 5.71
N ALA A 32 -0.23 -0.33 4.61
CA ALA A 32 -0.35 -0.96 3.29
C ALA A 32 0.49 -2.23 3.18
N ARG A 33 1.71 -2.25 3.75
CA ARG A 33 2.55 -3.44 3.82
C ARG A 33 1.88 -4.56 4.58
N GLU A 34 1.39 -4.29 5.80
CA GLU A 34 0.68 -5.29 6.61
C GLU A 34 -0.51 -5.88 5.85
N PHE A 35 -1.27 -5.04 5.14
CA PHE A 35 -2.38 -5.48 4.31
C PHE A 35 -1.93 -6.36 3.14
N LEU A 36 -0.93 -5.93 2.37
CA LEU A 36 -0.40 -6.69 1.23
C LEU A 36 0.19 -8.04 1.66
N GLU A 37 0.86 -8.07 2.81
CA GLU A 37 1.40 -9.29 3.40
C GLU A 37 0.28 -10.24 3.84
N HIS A 38 -0.79 -9.70 4.42
CA HIS A 38 -1.98 -10.47 4.76
C HIS A 38 -2.73 -11.02 3.53
N THR A 39 -2.65 -10.34 2.38
CA THR A 39 -3.27 -10.80 1.12
C THR A 39 -2.37 -11.71 0.28
N GLY A 40 -1.24 -12.17 0.84
CA GLY A 40 -0.36 -13.17 0.22
C GLY A 40 0.75 -12.59 -0.66
N SER A 41 0.98 -11.28 -0.61
CA SER A 41 2.19 -10.67 -1.18
C SER A 41 3.31 -10.64 -0.14
N ARG A 42 4.54 -10.35 -0.56
CA ARG A 42 5.66 -10.00 0.32
C ARG A 42 6.17 -8.61 -0.07
N VAL A 43 6.44 -7.77 0.92
CA VAL A 43 7.01 -6.43 0.66
C VAL A 43 8.42 -6.36 1.23
N GLU A 44 9.35 -5.88 0.42
CA GLU A 44 10.76 -5.72 0.78
C GLU A 44 11.15 -4.25 0.64
N ASP A 45 11.88 -3.73 1.63
CA ASP A 45 12.43 -2.38 1.58
C ASP A 45 13.63 -2.34 0.62
N MET A 46 13.70 -1.28 -0.19
CA MET A 46 14.78 -1.07 -1.15
C MET A 46 15.47 0.28 -0.91
N PRO A 47 16.73 0.45 -1.35
CA PRO A 47 17.41 1.75 -1.31
C PRO A 47 16.60 2.86 -2.01
N GLY A 48 16.73 4.09 -1.54
CA GLY A 48 16.07 5.25 -2.17
C GLY A 48 14.58 5.38 -1.91
N LEU A 49 14.09 4.92 -0.74
CA LEU A 49 12.66 4.96 -0.36
C LEU A 49 11.74 4.18 -1.30
N ARG A 50 12.29 3.18 -1.99
CA ARG A 50 11.54 2.27 -2.86
C ARG A 50 11.13 1.03 -2.08
N VAL A 51 10.20 0.28 -2.66
CA VAL A 51 9.78 -1.02 -2.17
C VAL A 51 9.70 -2.01 -3.31
N ARG A 52 9.94 -3.28 -3.01
CA ARG A 52 9.70 -4.39 -3.92
C ARG A 52 8.52 -5.20 -3.40
N VAL A 53 7.50 -5.34 -4.23
CA VAL A 53 6.32 -6.17 -3.92
C VAL A 53 6.43 -7.45 -4.72
N VAL A 54 6.41 -8.59 -4.04
CA VAL A 54 6.44 -9.93 -4.62
C VAL A 54 5.05 -10.55 -4.45
N ASN A 55 4.37 -10.90 -5.53
CA ASN A 55 3.06 -11.55 -5.43
C ASN A 55 3.17 -13.06 -5.10
N GLY A 56 2.04 -13.73 -4.87
CA GLY A 56 2.00 -15.16 -4.57
C GLY A 56 2.54 -16.09 -5.68
N GLU A 57 2.71 -15.58 -6.91
CA GLU A 57 3.33 -16.29 -8.03
C GLU A 57 4.87 -16.09 -8.08
N GLY A 58 5.45 -15.34 -7.13
CA GLY A 58 6.86 -15.01 -7.10
C GLY A 58 7.27 -13.86 -8.04
N ARG A 59 6.31 -13.18 -8.69
CA ARG A 59 6.61 -12.01 -9.53
C ARG A 59 6.91 -10.80 -8.66
N ALA A 60 8.12 -10.28 -8.79
CA ALA A 60 8.59 -9.11 -8.06
C ALA A 60 8.50 -7.84 -8.92
N GLN A 61 7.99 -6.76 -8.33
CA GLN A 61 7.95 -5.44 -8.96
C GLN A 61 8.50 -4.38 -8.00
N GLU A 62 9.48 -3.60 -8.46
CA GLU A 62 10.05 -2.49 -7.71
C GLU A 62 9.32 -1.18 -8.03
N MET A 63 8.91 -0.45 -6.99
CA MET A 63 8.06 0.72 -7.13
C MET A 63 8.29 1.73 -6.01
N THR A 64 7.66 2.90 -6.12
CA THR A 64 7.63 3.88 -5.03
C THR A 64 6.70 3.41 -3.92
N ARG A 65 6.85 4.00 -2.73
CA ARG A 65 5.94 3.77 -1.60
C ARG A 65 4.50 4.14 -1.93
N GLU A 66 4.30 5.26 -2.62
CA GLU A 66 2.98 5.71 -3.08
C GLU A 66 2.33 4.67 -3.99
N ALA A 67 3.09 4.13 -4.95
CA ALA A 67 2.59 3.09 -5.86
C ALA A 67 2.20 1.82 -5.11
N ALA A 68 2.98 1.41 -4.10
CA ALA A 68 2.62 0.25 -3.27
C ALA A 68 1.34 0.46 -2.46
N VAL A 69 1.15 1.66 -1.88
CA VAL A 69 -0.11 2.00 -1.18
C VAL A 69 -1.29 2.01 -2.16
N LEU A 70 -1.12 2.53 -3.37
CA LEU A 70 -2.17 2.48 -4.40
C LEU A 70 -2.51 1.05 -4.84
N ILE A 71 -1.53 0.14 -4.91
CA ILE A 71 -1.80 -1.29 -5.16
C ILE A 71 -2.59 -1.90 -4.01
N ALA A 72 -2.23 -1.59 -2.76
CA ALA A 72 -3.00 -2.05 -1.59
C ALA A 72 -4.45 -1.55 -1.63
N LEU A 73 -4.68 -0.28 -1.98
CA LEU A 73 -6.02 0.28 -2.18
C LEU A 73 -6.79 -0.40 -3.31
N ARG A 74 -6.14 -0.69 -4.44
CA ARG A 74 -6.75 -1.41 -5.56
C ARG A 74 -7.17 -2.82 -5.14
N GLN A 75 -6.32 -3.53 -4.42
CA GLN A 75 -6.66 -4.85 -3.88
C GLN A 75 -7.80 -4.78 -2.88
N LEU A 76 -7.79 -3.78 -1.99
CA LEU A 76 -8.89 -3.55 -1.07
C LEU A 76 -10.22 -3.33 -1.81
N ALA A 77 -10.23 -2.46 -2.81
CA ALA A 77 -11.43 -2.20 -3.62
C ALA A 77 -11.92 -3.46 -4.37
N SER A 78 -11.02 -4.36 -4.77
CA SER A 78 -11.40 -5.62 -5.42
C SER A 78 -11.93 -6.71 -4.47
N ARG A 79 -11.86 -6.49 -3.14
CA ARG A 79 -12.44 -7.39 -2.13
C ARG A 79 -13.87 -7.02 -1.75
N GLY A 80 -14.35 -5.84 -2.17
CA GLY A 80 -15.70 -5.34 -1.93
C GLY A 80 -16.69 -5.76 -3.00
#